data_AF-A0A934RVK2-F1
#
_entry.id   AF-A0A934RVK2-F1
#
_cell.length_a   1.000
_cell.length_b   1.000
_cell.length_c   1.000
_cell.angle_alpha   90.00
_cell.angle_beta   90.00
_cell.angle_gamma   90.00
#
_symmetry.space_group_name_H-M   'P 1'
#
loop_
_entity.id
_entity.type
_entity.pdbx_description
1 polymer ?
#
loop_
_entity_poly.entity_id
_entity_poly.type
_entity_poly.pdbx_seq_one_letter_code
_entity_poly.pdbx_strand_id
1 'polypeptide(L)'
;MSPLRGKRSLSRFLPTLITPFAMSPVMAQTNWTGTNSSDPTDAGNWSAGVPVPADDGTNTTMFVTDTSVNQPTIASDISSDWDIVVGNDSGFTSVLNQTAGTLATGNNNWMFVGQNGGAGTYNLNGSGNLSAGKLHISSWGGGGGTGEVNVNTSGTLTTYSDAAFSNATLSNPSIMVGENNGNGTLNLLNGTIDASSKVTFGASGNSTGNLNISGGNFDIETELWLGHFGGGNAIQNGGSISTGGWFVLGRNSGSNGNFTLNEGTVNAATGNGHATVGAIGTAQGSLTINGGTFNTGTPGSHAADLIIGESGTGSLTMTGGNANISGGLRIAAAGGSTGTVNLDGGVLAITDGTIETGGTGTLNFNGGTLSLTDTGGALSKIGTGNLTVTGTAGGTSGAISSFTVAAGGLYLADNLETTSLTIAADAILGAADSAAEISGNLHFDSGGLLDLTNGILTLASGSSLTFGGFSLSDILGDDPLTAMAGTYTLIEGDFLLDSTNLENFGEENAFLREDGMKVWFHEGSLGYTVAPIPEPSTLLLGGMSLLALLGWRKR
;
A
#
# COMPACT_ATOMS: atom_id res chain seq x y z
N MET A 1 -24.21 98.88 -25.24
CA MET A 1 -24.82 99.64 -24.13
C MET A 1 -24.94 98.71 -22.92
N SER A 2 -24.15 98.95 -21.88
CA SER A 2 -24.40 98.51 -20.49
C SER A 2 -25.53 99.39 -19.87
N PRO A 3 -26.07 99.23 -18.63
CA PRO A 3 -25.72 98.28 -17.55
C PRO A 3 -26.89 97.82 -16.59
N LEU A 4 -26.51 97.12 -15.50
CA LEU A 4 -27.14 96.96 -14.15
C LEU A 4 -28.31 95.94 -14.00
N ARG A 5 -28.41 95.09 -12.97
CA ARG A 5 -28.13 95.32 -11.53
C ARG A 5 -28.00 93.98 -10.75
N GLY A 6 -27.05 93.92 -9.82
CA GLY A 6 -26.73 92.72 -9.02
C GLY A 6 -27.69 92.44 -7.85
N LYS A 7 -27.74 91.16 -7.44
CA LYS A 7 -28.30 90.69 -6.16
C LYS A 7 -27.19 89.99 -5.36
N ARG A 8 -27.09 90.40 -4.09
CA ARG A 8 -26.08 89.96 -3.11
C ARG A 8 -26.38 88.55 -2.62
N SER A 9 -25.31 87.75 -2.52
CA SER A 9 -25.26 86.47 -1.81
C SER A 9 -25.27 86.72 -0.29
N LEU A 10 -26.16 86.02 0.43
CA LEU A 10 -26.05 85.79 1.87
C LEU A 10 -25.51 84.37 2.06
N SER A 11 -24.24 84.25 2.44
CA SER A 11 -23.63 83.00 2.88
C SER A 11 -24.08 82.67 4.30
N ARG A 12 -24.93 81.65 4.46
CA ARG A 12 -25.16 81.00 5.75
C ARG A 12 -23.92 80.17 6.10
N PHE A 13 -23.20 80.57 7.14
CA PHE A 13 -22.25 79.70 7.85
C PHE A 13 -23.05 78.62 8.59
N LEU A 14 -22.96 77.36 8.13
CA LEU A 14 -23.31 76.19 8.94
C LEU A 14 -22.08 75.84 9.80
N PRO A 15 -22.21 75.63 11.12
CA PRO A 15 -21.14 75.02 11.90
C PRO A 15 -21.07 73.54 11.54
N THR A 16 -19.97 73.12 10.92
CA THR A 16 -19.63 71.70 10.73
C THR A 16 -19.40 71.09 12.10
N LEU A 17 -20.37 70.31 12.58
CA LEU A 17 -20.25 69.48 13.76
C LEU A 17 -19.21 68.39 13.45
N ILE A 18 -17.98 68.56 13.95
CA ILE A 18 -16.98 67.50 13.96
C ILE A 18 -17.44 66.47 14.99
N THR A 19 -18.19 65.46 14.54
CA THR A 19 -18.37 64.23 15.32
C THR A 19 -16.99 63.58 15.43
N PRO A 20 -16.48 63.30 16.65
CA PRO A 20 -15.28 62.47 16.77
C PRO A 20 -15.60 61.13 16.11
N PHE A 21 -14.85 60.78 15.07
CA PHE A 21 -14.80 59.39 14.61
C PHE A 21 -14.29 58.58 15.80
N ALA A 22 -15.19 57.87 16.47
CA ALA A 22 -14.79 56.78 17.33
C ALA A 22 -14.11 55.79 16.39
N MET A 23 -12.78 55.72 16.42
CA MET A 23 -12.07 54.59 15.85
C MET A 23 -12.58 53.39 16.64
N SER A 24 -13.39 52.54 16.00
CA SER A 24 -13.66 51.22 16.54
C SER A 24 -12.30 50.59 16.82
N PRO A 25 -12.03 50.10 18.05
CA PRO A 25 -10.77 49.44 18.32
C PRO A 25 -10.64 48.29 17.33
N VAL A 26 -9.56 48.27 16.56
CA VAL A 26 -9.11 47.07 15.86
C VAL A 26 -8.85 46.05 16.98
N MET A 27 -9.81 45.16 17.20
CA MET A 27 -9.73 44.20 18.29
C MET A 27 -8.62 43.21 17.93
N ALA A 28 -7.52 43.33 18.65
CA ALA A 28 -6.35 42.48 18.49
C ALA A 28 -6.67 41.02 18.86
N GLN A 29 -5.79 40.12 18.41
CA GLN A 29 -5.66 38.76 18.89
C GLN A 29 -5.81 38.69 20.43
N THR A 30 -6.59 37.73 20.92
CA THR A 30 -6.86 37.59 22.36
C THR A 30 -6.36 36.23 22.87
N ASN A 31 -5.76 36.24 24.06
CA ASN A 31 -5.18 35.07 24.69
C ASN A 31 -6.08 34.59 25.83
N TRP A 32 -6.30 33.28 25.91
CA TRP A 32 -6.91 32.63 27.06
C TRP A 32 -5.98 32.73 28.25
N THR A 33 -6.52 33.22 29.36
CA THR A 33 -5.87 33.30 30.67
C THR A 33 -6.53 32.40 31.70
N GLY A 34 -7.81 32.04 31.47
CA GLY A 34 -8.61 31.21 32.37
C GLY A 34 -8.76 31.79 33.78
N THR A 35 -8.67 33.12 33.96
CA THR A 35 -8.60 33.75 35.28
C THR A 35 -9.90 33.59 36.09
N ASN A 36 -11.07 33.56 35.44
CA ASN A 36 -12.37 33.57 36.11
C ASN A 36 -13.03 32.19 36.18
N SER A 37 -13.06 31.47 35.05
CA SER A 37 -13.83 30.24 34.90
C SER A 37 -13.30 29.39 33.73
N SER A 38 -13.92 28.22 33.50
CA SER A 38 -13.68 27.39 32.32
C SER A 38 -14.56 27.75 31.12
N ASP A 39 -15.48 28.71 31.26
CA ASP A 39 -16.42 29.09 30.20
C ASP A 39 -15.72 30.01 29.18
N PRO A 40 -15.58 29.59 27.91
CA PRO A 40 -14.96 30.41 26.86
C PRO A 40 -15.74 31.69 26.53
N THR A 41 -17.00 31.81 26.97
CA THR A 41 -17.83 33.01 26.74
C THR A 41 -17.67 34.08 27.82
N ASP A 42 -16.98 33.78 28.93
CA ASP A 42 -16.67 34.76 29.97
C ASP A 42 -15.50 35.66 29.54
N ALA A 43 -15.82 36.93 29.29
CA ALA A 43 -14.86 37.93 28.83
C ALA A 43 -13.64 38.09 29.75
N GLY A 44 -13.77 37.83 31.06
CA GLY A 44 -12.65 37.95 31.98
C GLY A 44 -11.66 36.78 31.94
N ASN A 45 -11.96 35.73 31.17
CA ASN A 45 -10.97 34.69 30.86
C ASN A 45 -10.00 35.08 29.75
N TRP A 46 -10.22 36.22 29.07
CA TRP A 46 -9.48 36.61 27.88
C TRP A 46 -8.71 37.92 28.09
N SER A 47 -7.46 37.98 27.59
CA SER A 47 -6.59 39.15 27.75
C SER A 47 -7.16 40.44 27.15
N ALA A 48 -8.01 40.32 26.13
CA ALA A 48 -8.65 41.44 25.45
C ALA A 48 -10.18 41.27 25.31
N GLY A 49 -10.80 40.50 26.21
CA GLY A 49 -12.21 40.10 26.08
C GLY A 49 -12.42 38.94 25.11
N VAL A 50 -13.68 38.47 25.02
CA VAL A 50 -14.07 37.33 24.17
C VAL A 50 -13.66 37.60 22.72
N PRO A 51 -13.07 36.62 22.01
CA PRO A 51 -12.82 36.76 20.57
C PRO A 51 -14.10 37.15 19.82
N VAL A 52 -14.01 38.15 18.94
CA VAL A 52 -15.09 38.52 18.02
C VAL A 52 -14.56 38.48 16.58
N PRO A 53 -15.38 38.14 15.58
CA PRO A 53 -14.98 38.27 14.19
C PRO A 53 -14.52 39.71 13.89
N ALA A 54 -13.44 39.88 13.14
CA ALA A 54 -13.03 41.23 12.78
C ALA A 54 -13.97 41.80 11.72
N ASP A 55 -14.50 42.99 11.95
CA ASP A 55 -15.38 43.70 11.01
C ASP A 55 -14.67 44.12 9.70
N ASP A 56 -13.34 44.06 9.66
CA ASP A 56 -12.50 44.51 8.54
C ASP A 56 -12.00 43.39 7.62
N GLY A 57 -12.43 42.15 7.86
CA GLY A 57 -11.99 40.99 7.10
C GLY A 57 -10.58 40.50 7.45
N THR A 58 -9.99 40.97 8.55
CA THR A 58 -8.81 40.32 9.14
C THR A 58 -9.27 39.11 9.97
N ASN A 59 -8.53 37.99 9.90
CA ASN A 59 -8.85 36.84 10.75
C ASN A 59 -8.49 37.19 12.19
N THR A 60 -9.50 37.36 13.06
CA THR A 60 -9.26 37.30 14.51
C THR A 60 -8.76 35.89 14.83
N THR A 61 -7.88 35.77 15.82
CA THR A 61 -7.38 34.46 16.27
C THR A 61 -7.67 34.29 17.75
N MET A 62 -8.26 33.16 18.12
CA MET A 62 -8.38 32.72 19.50
C MET A 62 -7.15 31.91 19.88
N PHE A 63 -6.30 32.49 20.73
CA PHE A 63 -5.12 31.79 21.25
C PHE A 63 -5.42 31.17 22.61
N VAL A 64 -5.43 29.84 22.67
CA VAL A 64 -5.39 29.08 23.92
C VAL A 64 -3.92 28.80 24.22
N THR A 65 -3.29 29.69 24.99
CA THR A 65 -1.83 29.70 25.24
C THR A 65 -1.43 29.33 26.66
N ASP A 66 -2.25 29.65 27.68
CA ASP A 66 -2.01 29.25 29.08
C ASP A 66 -3.26 28.63 29.71
N THR A 67 -3.18 27.36 30.08
CA THR A 67 -4.29 26.63 30.73
C THR A 67 -3.96 26.18 32.15
N SER A 68 -2.97 26.82 32.78
CA SER A 68 -2.49 26.48 34.12
C SER A 68 -3.51 26.76 35.24
N VAL A 69 -4.46 27.68 35.02
CA VAL A 69 -5.50 28.03 35.99
C VAL A 69 -6.80 27.27 35.70
N ASN A 70 -7.50 27.64 34.62
CA ASN A 70 -8.70 26.95 34.14
C ASN A 70 -8.50 26.54 32.68
N GLN A 71 -8.98 25.35 32.34
CA GLN A 71 -9.01 24.86 30.96
C GLN A 71 -10.34 25.29 30.30
N PRO A 72 -10.31 25.90 29.11
CA PRO A 72 -11.53 26.25 28.39
C PRO A 72 -12.33 24.99 28.06
N THR A 73 -13.63 25.01 28.36
CA THR A 73 -14.56 23.90 28.13
C THR A 73 -15.80 24.38 27.38
N ILE A 74 -15.97 23.90 26.16
CA ILE A 74 -17.11 24.20 25.29
C ILE A 74 -18.25 23.23 25.60
N ALA A 75 -19.35 23.77 26.12
CA ALA A 75 -20.56 23.00 26.45
C ALA A 75 -21.83 23.50 25.73
N SER A 76 -21.70 24.50 24.86
CA SER A 76 -22.75 25.07 24.03
C SER A 76 -22.16 25.54 22.70
N ASP A 77 -23.01 25.90 21.74
CA ASP A 77 -22.56 26.36 20.43
C ASP A 77 -21.68 27.62 20.54
N ILE A 78 -20.55 27.60 19.85
CA ILE A 78 -19.63 28.72 19.63
C ILE A 78 -19.29 28.70 18.15
N SER A 79 -19.87 29.61 17.39
CA SER A 79 -19.69 29.70 15.94
C SER A 79 -19.37 31.12 15.55
N SER A 80 -18.29 31.27 14.78
CA SER A 80 -17.76 32.58 14.43
C SER A 80 -16.58 32.45 13.47
N ASP A 81 -16.36 33.47 12.64
CA ASP A 81 -15.31 33.47 11.62
C ASP A 81 -13.93 33.85 12.22
N TRP A 82 -13.29 32.93 12.94
CA TRP A 82 -11.91 33.10 13.41
C TRP A 82 -11.08 31.82 13.41
N ASP A 83 -9.76 32.02 13.37
CA ASP A 83 -8.77 30.96 13.53
C ASP A 83 -8.65 30.55 15.00
N ILE A 84 -8.49 29.26 15.26
CA ILE A 84 -8.31 28.71 16.61
C ILE A 84 -6.89 28.19 16.73
N VAL A 85 -6.16 28.58 17.77
CA VAL A 85 -4.82 28.05 18.04
C VAL A 85 -4.75 27.53 19.46
N VAL A 86 -4.45 26.25 19.61
CA VAL A 86 -4.26 25.58 20.91
C VAL A 86 -2.80 25.20 21.06
N GLY A 87 -2.11 25.83 22.02
CA GLY A 87 -0.67 25.60 22.26
C GLY A 87 0.20 26.22 21.16
N ASN A 88 0.33 27.56 21.19
CA ASN A 88 1.21 28.31 20.29
C ASN A 88 2.57 28.59 20.96
N ASP A 89 3.65 28.47 20.21
CA ASP A 89 5.03 28.77 20.58
C ASP A 89 5.67 27.82 21.62
N SER A 90 7.00 27.71 21.54
CA SER A 90 7.78 26.87 22.44
C SER A 90 7.59 27.25 23.91
N GLY A 91 7.43 26.23 24.76
CA GLY A 91 7.25 26.39 26.22
C GLY A 91 5.79 26.51 26.67
N PHE A 92 4.84 26.69 25.75
CA PHE A 92 3.43 26.69 26.09
C PHE A 92 2.81 25.30 25.96
N THR A 93 2.03 24.92 26.97
CA THR A 93 1.21 23.70 26.98
C THR A 93 -0.24 24.08 27.23
N SER A 94 -1.13 23.71 26.32
CA SER A 94 -2.53 24.15 26.36
C SER A 94 -3.51 23.05 26.01
N VAL A 95 -4.66 23.08 26.68
CA VAL A 95 -5.75 22.11 26.49
C VAL A 95 -7.05 22.85 26.17
N LEU A 96 -7.77 22.44 25.13
CA LEU A 96 -9.14 22.87 24.86
C LEU A 96 -10.08 21.67 24.92
N ASN A 97 -11.10 21.74 25.78
CA ASN A 97 -12.09 20.69 25.92
C ASN A 97 -13.42 21.10 25.26
N GLN A 98 -14.09 20.15 24.61
CA GLN A 98 -15.45 20.30 24.13
C GLN A 98 -16.27 19.08 24.54
N THR A 99 -17.40 19.27 25.20
CA THR A 99 -18.28 18.19 25.68
C THR A 99 -19.66 18.19 25.03
N ALA A 100 -20.07 19.33 24.48
CA ALA A 100 -21.35 19.51 23.79
C ALA A 100 -21.29 20.74 22.85
N GLY A 101 -22.38 20.98 22.11
CA GLY A 101 -22.48 22.10 21.17
C GLY A 101 -21.59 21.95 19.94
N THR A 102 -21.60 22.96 19.08
CA THR A 102 -20.80 23.07 17.87
C THR A 102 -19.75 24.14 18.04
N LEU A 103 -18.47 23.78 17.88
CA LEU A 103 -17.39 24.73 17.68
C LEU A 103 -17.19 24.90 16.18
N ALA A 104 -17.37 26.11 15.65
CA ALA A 104 -17.17 26.39 14.23
C ALA A 104 -16.16 27.51 14.03
N THR A 105 -15.14 27.27 13.21
CA THR A 105 -14.17 28.30 12.81
C THR A 105 -14.71 29.18 11.68
N GLY A 106 -15.69 28.69 10.92
CA GLY A 106 -16.08 29.24 9.61
C GLY A 106 -15.24 28.64 8.47
N ASN A 107 -15.78 28.69 7.24
CA ASN A 107 -15.27 27.90 6.10
C ASN A 107 -13.85 28.28 5.64
N ASN A 108 -13.37 29.49 5.96
CA ASN A 108 -12.06 29.98 5.54
C ASN A 108 -11.06 30.08 6.69
N ASN A 109 -11.43 29.60 7.88
CA ASN A 109 -10.60 29.69 9.06
C ASN A 109 -10.17 28.32 9.53
N TRP A 110 -9.05 28.28 10.23
CA TRP A 110 -8.34 27.06 10.53
C TRP A 110 -8.26 26.83 12.03
N MET A 111 -8.18 25.58 12.40
CA MET A 111 -7.84 25.17 13.76
C MET A 111 -6.42 24.60 13.76
N PHE A 112 -5.59 25.10 14.66
CA PHE A 112 -4.23 24.65 14.90
C PHE A 112 -4.11 24.06 16.30
N VAL A 113 -3.42 22.94 16.41
CA VAL A 113 -3.14 22.27 17.69
C VAL A 113 -1.65 21.93 17.75
N GLY A 114 -0.91 22.60 18.63
CA GLY A 114 0.54 22.42 18.79
C GLY A 114 1.36 23.14 17.72
N GLN A 115 1.22 24.46 17.61
CA GLN A 115 1.87 25.29 16.57
C GLN A 115 3.19 25.91 17.06
N ASN A 116 4.12 26.22 16.16
CA ASN A 116 5.34 27.01 16.46
C ASN A 116 6.24 26.45 17.61
N GLY A 117 6.26 25.14 17.81
CA GLY A 117 7.01 24.51 18.90
C GLY A 117 6.23 24.36 20.22
N GLY A 118 4.97 24.81 20.26
CA GLY A 118 4.07 24.62 21.38
C GLY A 118 3.49 23.22 21.49
N ALA A 119 2.97 22.90 22.68
CA ALA A 119 2.26 21.67 22.98
C ALA A 119 0.74 21.95 23.12
N GLY A 120 -0.06 21.43 22.19
CA GLY A 120 -1.51 21.63 22.19
C GLY A 120 -2.28 20.32 22.31
N THR A 121 -3.37 20.32 23.07
CA THR A 121 -4.32 19.19 23.12
C THR A 121 -5.73 19.70 22.91
N TYR A 122 -6.47 19.09 22.00
CA TYR A 122 -7.89 19.34 21.80
C TYR A 122 -8.70 18.07 22.01
N ASN A 123 -9.68 18.13 22.90
CA ASN A 123 -10.51 16.99 23.28
C ASN A 123 -11.97 17.22 22.86
N LEU A 124 -12.42 16.49 21.84
CA LEU A 124 -13.82 16.47 21.38
C LEU A 124 -14.54 15.27 21.99
N ASN A 125 -15.36 15.53 22.99
CA ASN A 125 -16.06 14.52 23.80
C ASN A 125 -17.59 14.71 23.79
N GLY A 126 -18.28 13.73 24.37
CA GLY A 126 -19.71 13.83 24.67
C GLY A 126 -20.56 13.89 23.40
N SER A 127 -21.29 14.98 23.20
CA SER A 127 -22.09 15.22 21.99
C SER A 127 -21.59 16.43 21.19
N GLY A 128 -20.32 16.81 21.38
CA GLY A 128 -19.73 17.95 20.70
C GLY A 128 -19.53 17.71 19.20
N ASN A 129 -19.62 18.78 18.42
CA ASN A 129 -19.29 18.81 16.99
C ASN A 129 -18.21 19.86 16.73
N LEU A 130 -17.24 19.56 15.86
CA LEU A 130 -16.29 20.53 15.33
C LEU A 130 -16.56 20.74 13.84
N SER A 131 -16.63 21.99 13.41
CA SER A 131 -16.71 22.38 12.00
C SER A 131 -15.57 23.34 11.69
N ALA A 132 -14.47 22.82 11.14
CA ALA A 132 -13.29 23.61 10.84
C ALA A 132 -13.07 23.76 9.33
N GLY A 133 -12.66 24.94 8.87
CA GLY A 133 -12.22 25.12 7.49
C GLY A 133 -11.03 24.20 7.20
N LYS A 134 -10.04 24.17 8.09
CA LYS A 134 -8.96 23.15 8.12
C LYS A 134 -8.59 22.78 9.55
N LEU A 135 -8.01 21.59 9.72
CA LEU A 135 -7.42 21.14 10.98
C LEU A 135 -5.93 20.83 10.80
N HIS A 136 -5.08 21.57 11.50
CA HIS A 136 -3.63 21.42 11.50
C HIS A 136 -3.18 20.94 12.88
N ILE A 137 -2.51 19.80 12.95
CA ILE A 137 -2.04 19.19 14.19
C ILE A 137 -0.52 19.08 14.11
N SER A 138 0.21 19.78 14.99
CA SER A 138 1.67 19.93 14.89
C SER A 138 2.12 20.38 13.52
N SER A 139 1.41 21.33 12.96
CA SER A 139 1.66 21.84 11.63
C SER A 139 1.76 23.35 11.67
N TRP A 140 2.49 23.87 10.69
CA TRP A 140 2.70 25.28 10.44
C TRP A 140 3.57 25.98 11.51
N GLY A 141 4.47 26.85 11.03
CA GLY A 141 5.49 27.47 11.87
C GLY A 141 6.85 26.77 11.82
N GLY A 142 7.94 27.50 12.06
CA GLY A 142 9.31 26.99 11.93
C GLY A 142 9.80 26.12 13.11
N GLY A 143 9.02 25.99 14.19
CA GLY A 143 9.49 25.52 15.49
C GLY A 143 9.26 24.03 15.83
N GLY A 144 8.54 23.25 15.00
CA GLY A 144 8.22 21.84 15.28
C GLY A 144 7.44 21.61 16.60
N GLY A 145 6.12 21.78 16.58
CA GLY A 145 5.28 21.59 17.78
C GLY A 145 4.84 20.15 18.04
N THR A 146 4.14 19.94 19.17
CA THR A 146 3.46 18.68 19.50
C THR A 146 1.98 18.94 19.72
N GLY A 147 1.13 18.16 19.07
CA GLY A 147 -0.27 18.47 18.92
C GLY A 147 -1.05 17.18 18.99
N GLU A 148 -2.10 17.17 19.79
CA GLU A 148 -2.93 15.99 20.01
C GLU A 148 -4.39 16.36 19.87
N VAL A 149 -5.10 15.65 19.00
CA VAL A 149 -6.56 15.75 18.87
C VAL A 149 -7.18 14.43 19.26
N ASN A 150 -8.08 14.47 20.24
CA ASN A 150 -8.80 13.32 20.75
C ASN A 150 -10.28 13.43 20.36
N VAL A 151 -10.78 12.47 19.58
CA VAL A 151 -12.18 12.39 19.16
C VAL A 151 -12.84 11.20 19.84
N ASN A 152 -13.69 11.49 20.82
CA ASN A 152 -14.47 10.54 21.59
C ASN A 152 -15.88 11.09 21.86
N THR A 153 -16.58 11.35 20.76
CA THR A 153 -17.88 12.00 20.77
C THR A 153 -18.93 11.08 20.12
N SER A 154 -20.21 11.35 20.34
CA SER A 154 -21.29 10.84 19.51
C SER A 154 -21.60 11.78 18.33
N GLY A 155 -20.97 12.96 18.28
CA GLY A 155 -21.07 13.94 17.21
C GLY A 155 -20.02 13.74 16.11
N THR A 156 -19.78 14.81 15.35
CA THR A 156 -18.92 14.80 14.16
C THR A 156 -17.83 15.87 14.22
N LEU A 157 -16.63 15.50 13.76
CA LEU A 157 -15.58 16.45 13.37
C LEU A 157 -15.61 16.57 11.85
N THR A 158 -16.01 17.74 11.34
CA THR A 158 -16.05 18.02 9.90
C THR A 158 -14.93 18.99 9.55
N THR A 159 -14.17 18.66 8.50
CA THR A 159 -13.20 19.57 7.88
C THR A 159 -13.50 19.79 6.42
N TYR A 160 -13.25 21.01 5.96
CA TYR A 160 -13.49 21.41 4.58
C TYR A 160 -12.18 21.59 3.79
N SER A 161 -12.27 21.81 2.48
CA SER A 161 -11.15 22.34 1.72
C SER A 161 -11.29 23.84 1.54
N ASP A 162 -10.20 24.56 1.77
CA ASP A 162 -10.11 25.95 1.37
C ASP A 162 -9.69 26.03 -0.11
N ALA A 163 -10.62 26.31 -1.01
CA ALA A 163 -10.33 26.45 -2.43
C ALA A 163 -9.28 27.55 -2.75
N ALA A 164 -9.02 28.48 -1.82
CA ALA A 164 -8.12 29.62 -2.04
C ALA A 164 -6.63 29.30 -1.82
N PHE A 165 -6.26 28.19 -1.18
CA PHE A 165 -4.87 27.88 -0.85
C PHE A 165 -4.25 26.81 -1.77
N SER A 166 -3.99 27.16 -3.02
CA SER A 166 -3.29 26.31 -3.99
C SER A 166 -1.76 26.41 -3.87
N ASN A 167 -1.19 26.10 -2.70
CA ASN A 167 0.25 25.88 -2.63
C ASN A 167 0.59 24.53 -3.29
N ALA A 168 1.18 24.60 -4.49
CA ALA A 168 1.51 23.45 -5.33
C ALA A 168 2.43 22.40 -4.68
N THR A 169 3.13 22.76 -3.59
CA THR A 169 4.06 21.86 -2.89
C THR A 169 3.42 21.01 -1.80
N LEU A 170 2.30 21.43 -1.21
CA LEU A 170 1.63 20.70 -0.11
C LEU A 170 0.24 20.18 -0.46
N SER A 171 -0.29 20.48 -1.65
CA SER A 171 -1.56 19.93 -2.14
C SER A 171 -2.70 20.01 -1.10
N ASN A 172 -2.85 21.17 -0.48
CA ASN A 172 -4.02 21.65 0.27
C ASN A 172 -4.91 20.61 1.01
N PRO A 173 -4.39 19.89 2.02
CA PRO A 173 -5.18 18.96 2.81
C PRO A 173 -6.20 19.69 3.71
N SER A 174 -7.34 19.06 4.00
CA SER A 174 -8.31 19.51 5.00
C SER A 174 -7.87 19.16 6.43
N ILE A 175 -7.15 18.04 6.58
CA ILE A 175 -6.48 17.64 7.82
C ILE A 175 -5.01 17.37 7.55
N MET A 176 -4.14 18.02 8.32
CA MET A 176 -2.69 17.83 8.24
C MET A 176 -2.11 17.56 9.62
N VAL A 177 -1.33 16.48 9.73
CA VAL A 177 -0.75 16.01 10.99
C VAL A 177 0.77 15.87 10.84
N GLY A 178 1.52 16.67 11.58
CA GLY A 178 2.97 16.70 11.57
C GLY A 178 3.55 17.39 10.33
N GLU A 179 4.03 18.62 10.51
CA GLU A 179 4.73 19.43 9.49
C GLU A 179 5.87 20.24 10.16
N ASN A 180 6.88 20.66 9.41
CA ASN A 180 8.00 21.50 9.85
C ASN A 180 8.68 20.99 11.13
N ASN A 181 9.07 19.70 11.13
CA ASN A 181 9.59 18.94 12.28
C ASN A 181 8.57 18.69 13.42
N GLY A 182 7.29 19.01 13.23
CA GLY A 182 6.24 18.76 14.20
C GLY A 182 5.90 17.27 14.34
N ASN A 183 5.44 16.90 15.54
CA ASN A 183 4.98 15.56 15.89
C ASN A 183 3.51 15.58 16.32
N GLY A 184 2.61 15.32 15.36
CA GLY A 184 1.17 15.40 15.58
C GLY A 184 0.54 14.03 15.82
N THR A 185 -0.54 14.01 16.59
CA THR A 185 -1.33 12.80 16.84
C THR A 185 -2.82 13.09 16.71
N LEU A 186 -3.52 12.26 15.94
CA LEU A 186 -4.98 12.23 15.85
C LEU A 186 -5.47 10.89 16.40
N ASN A 187 -6.28 10.93 17.46
CA ASN A 187 -6.89 9.77 18.09
C ASN A 187 -8.40 9.77 17.81
N LEU A 188 -8.90 8.70 17.18
CA LEU A 188 -10.33 8.46 16.97
C LEU A 188 -10.77 7.25 17.79
N LEU A 189 -11.47 7.54 18.89
CA LEU A 189 -11.99 6.53 19.80
C LEU A 189 -13.44 6.18 19.47
N ASN A 190 -14.23 7.21 19.15
CA ASN A 190 -15.64 7.09 18.76
C ASN A 190 -16.09 8.35 17.99
N GLY A 191 -17.22 8.25 17.29
CA GLY A 191 -17.81 9.35 16.51
C GLY A 191 -17.43 9.27 15.04
N THR A 192 -17.64 10.38 14.32
CA THR A 192 -17.31 10.48 12.90
C THR A 192 -16.32 11.62 12.66
N ILE A 193 -15.30 11.37 11.84
CA ILE A 193 -14.48 12.39 11.22
C ILE A 193 -14.83 12.43 9.73
N ASP A 194 -15.39 13.54 9.27
CA ASP A 194 -15.71 13.80 7.87
C ASP A 194 -14.70 14.80 7.29
N ALA A 195 -13.82 14.32 6.42
CA ALA A 195 -12.84 15.14 5.71
C ALA A 195 -13.26 15.31 4.25
N SER A 196 -13.66 16.52 3.86
CA SER A 196 -14.12 16.81 2.49
C SER A 196 -12.99 16.86 1.44
N SER A 197 -11.74 16.56 1.83
CA SER A 197 -10.58 16.69 0.97
C SER A 197 -9.45 15.82 1.48
N LYS A 198 -8.23 16.04 0.99
CA LYS A 198 -7.10 15.19 1.31
C LYS A 198 -6.77 15.28 2.80
N VAL A 199 -6.40 14.14 3.37
CA VAL A 199 -5.80 14.03 4.70
C VAL A 199 -4.33 13.62 4.55
N THR A 200 -3.45 14.22 5.34
CA THR A 200 -2.00 13.92 5.29
C THR A 200 -1.37 13.82 6.66
N PHE A 201 -0.54 12.78 6.85
CA PHE A 201 0.32 12.59 8.01
C PHE A 201 1.79 12.59 7.59
N GLY A 202 2.65 13.29 8.32
CA GLY A 202 4.05 13.48 7.93
C GLY A 202 4.16 14.34 6.67
N ALA A 203 3.59 15.55 6.73
CA ALA A 203 3.42 16.44 5.58
C ALA A 203 4.71 17.08 5.05
N SER A 204 5.84 16.99 5.77
CA SER A 204 7.13 17.59 5.40
C SER A 204 8.30 16.70 5.85
N GLY A 205 9.52 16.95 5.35
CA GLY A 205 10.71 16.23 5.85
C GLY A 205 10.88 16.38 7.37
N ASN A 206 11.34 15.30 8.03
CA ASN A 206 11.56 15.18 9.48
C ASN A 206 10.32 15.40 10.38
N SER A 207 9.12 15.61 9.83
CA SER A 207 7.89 15.62 10.63
C SER A 207 7.30 14.23 10.78
N THR A 208 6.56 14.01 11.87
CA THR A 208 5.85 12.75 12.13
C THR A 208 4.37 13.03 12.38
N GLY A 209 3.49 12.33 11.65
CA GLY A 209 2.06 12.32 11.94
C GLY A 209 1.62 10.93 12.38
N ASN A 210 0.84 10.86 13.46
CA ASN A 210 0.34 9.61 14.02
C ASN A 210 -1.19 9.59 13.99
N LEU A 211 -1.76 8.46 13.56
CA LEU A 211 -3.19 8.17 13.56
C LEU A 211 -3.45 6.94 14.43
N ASN A 212 -4.29 7.08 15.45
CA ASN A 212 -4.73 5.95 16.26
C ASN A 212 -6.25 5.85 16.17
N ILE A 213 -6.76 4.69 15.76
CA ILE A 213 -8.21 4.44 15.68
C ILE A 213 -8.54 3.22 16.54
N SER A 214 -9.47 3.37 17.48
CA SER A 214 -10.02 2.24 18.25
C SER A 214 -11.53 2.04 18.02
N GLY A 215 -12.18 2.97 17.32
CA GLY A 215 -13.61 2.96 17.03
C GLY A 215 -13.99 4.12 16.10
N GLY A 216 -15.29 4.36 15.93
CA GLY A 216 -15.78 5.44 15.05
C GLY A 216 -15.57 5.22 13.56
N ASN A 217 -15.87 6.26 12.76
CA ASN A 217 -15.70 6.30 11.31
C ASN A 217 -14.81 7.47 10.91
N PHE A 218 -13.85 7.22 10.01
CA PHE A 218 -13.03 8.25 9.39
C PHE A 218 -13.28 8.25 7.88
N ASP A 219 -14.15 9.13 7.45
CA ASP A 219 -14.61 9.26 6.08
C ASP A 219 -13.84 10.38 5.38
N ILE A 220 -13.11 10.03 4.33
CA ILE A 220 -12.22 10.92 3.57
C ILE A 220 -12.70 10.95 2.13
N GLU A 221 -13.21 12.10 1.68
CA GLU A 221 -13.81 12.22 0.35
C GLU A 221 -12.81 11.99 -0.78
N THR A 222 -11.54 12.33 -0.54
CA THR A 222 -10.48 12.22 -1.55
C THR A 222 -9.36 11.31 -1.04
N GLU A 223 -8.15 11.82 -0.84
CA GLU A 223 -6.95 11.03 -0.64
C GLU A 223 -6.55 10.95 0.83
N LEU A 224 -5.98 9.81 1.24
CA LEU A 224 -5.25 9.67 2.50
C LEU A 224 -3.78 9.37 2.19
N TRP A 225 -2.88 10.24 2.65
CA TRP A 225 -1.43 10.01 2.55
C TRP A 225 -0.80 9.88 3.94
N LEU A 226 -0.28 8.69 4.23
CA LEU A 226 0.54 8.42 5.42
C LEU A 226 2.01 8.43 5.00
N GLY A 227 2.77 9.42 5.46
CA GLY A 227 4.13 9.66 5.00
C GLY A 227 4.13 10.36 3.65
N HIS A 228 3.78 11.65 3.62
CA HIS A 228 3.81 12.43 2.38
C HIS A 228 5.23 12.82 1.99
N PHE A 229 5.93 13.55 2.87
CA PHE A 229 7.37 13.86 2.75
C PHE A 229 8.15 13.50 4.01
N GLY A 230 7.46 13.19 5.12
CA GLY A 230 8.02 12.75 6.39
C GLY A 230 7.54 11.36 6.79
N GLY A 231 7.40 11.13 8.10
CA GLY A 231 6.88 9.90 8.68
C GLY A 231 5.38 9.97 8.93
N GLY A 232 4.62 8.98 8.46
CA GLY A 232 3.22 8.78 8.84
C GLY A 232 3.05 7.40 9.46
N ASN A 233 2.44 7.33 10.64
CA ASN A 233 2.16 6.06 11.32
C ASN A 233 0.66 5.96 11.60
N ALA A 234 0.06 4.81 11.34
CA ALA A 234 -1.33 4.53 11.67
C ALA A 234 -1.48 3.16 12.35
N ILE A 235 -2.26 3.12 13.43
CA ILE A 235 -2.67 1.89 14.10
C ILE A 235 -4.19 1.89 14.22
N GLN A 236 -4.83 0.87 13.66
CA GLN A 236 -6.28 0.67 13.72
C GLN A 236 -6.63 -0.61 14.50
N ASN A 237 -7.26 -0.42 15.65
CA ASN A 237 -7.75 -1.46 16.57
C ASN A 237 -9.28 -1.56 16.56
N GLY A 238 -9.96 -1.00 15.56
CA GLY A 238 -11.40 -0.95 15.46
C GLY A 238 -11.89 0.13 14.49
N GLY A 239 -13.20 0.37 14.47
CA GLY A 239 -13.79 1.43 13.63
C GLY A 239 -13.65 1.20 12.13
N SER A 240 -13.84 2.27 11.36
CA SER A 240 -13.68 2.24 9.90
C SER A 240 -12.89 3.44 9.36
N ILE A 241 -12.14 3.21 8.27
CA ILE A 241 -11.57 4.24 7.41
C ILE A 241 -12.16 4.04 6.01
N SER A 242 -12.59 5.12 5.37
CA SER A 242 -13.03 5.11 3.98
C SER A 242 -12.37 6.24 3.20
N THR A 243 -11.74 5.94 2.07
CA THR A 243 -11.16 6.98 1.19
C THR A 243 -11.80 6.93 -0.19
N GLY A 244 -12.35 8.06 -0.66
CA GLY A 244 -12.92 8.16 -2.00
C GLY A 244 -11.86 8.13 -3.10
N GLY A 245 -10.65 8.57 -2.80
CA GLY A 245 -9.49 8.58 -3.69
C GLY A 245 -8.32 7.77 -3.14
N TRP A 246 -7.11 8.10 -3.61
CA TRP A 246 -5.88 7.38 -3.29
C TRP A 246 -5.69 7.12 -1.79
N PHE A 247 -5.34 5.88 -1.45
CA PHE A 247 -4.85 5.49 -0.13
C PHE A 247 -3.36 5.19 -0.27
N VAL A 248 -2.49 6.03 0.29
CA VAL A 248 -1.04 5.93 0.04
C VAL A 248 -0.23 5.84 1.33
N LEU A 249 0.65 4.85 1.39
CA LEU A 249 1.66 4.69 2.44
C LEU A 249 3.04 4.96 1.83
N GLY A 250 3.70 6.05 2.23
CA GLY A 250 4.97 6.50 1.63
C GLY A 250 4.75 7.05 0.23
N ARG A 251 4.38 8.34 0.12
CA ARG A 251 4.00 8.97 -1.15
C ARG A 251 5.20 9.45 -1.97
N ASN A 252 6.06 10.28 -1.39
CA ASN A 252 7.19 10.88 -2.12
C ASN A 252 8.54 10.28 -1.73
N SER A 253 9.55 10.54 -2.55
CA SER A 253 10.93 10.10 -2.29
C SER A 253 11.40 10.51 -0.89
N GLY A 254 11.93 9.55 -0.13
CA GLY A 254 12.44 9.74 1.23
C GLY A 254 11.38 9.73 2.33
N SER A 255 10.09 9.66 1.99
CA SER A 255 9.00 9.53 2.98
C SER A 255 8.86 8.10 3.50
N ASN A 256 8.25 7.96 4.68
CA ASN A 256 7.93 6.67 5.27
C ASN A 256 6.47 6.63 5.74
N GLY A 257 5.69 5.67 5.24
CA GLY A 257 4.30 5.45 5.65
C GLY A 257 4.11 4.05 6.22
N ASN A 258 3.67 3.95 7.46
CA ASN A 258 3.39 2.70 8.15
C ASN A 258 1.91 2.62 8.54
N PHE A 259 1.23 1.53 8.20
CA PHE A 259 -0.15 1.26 8.61
C PHE A 259 -0.24 -0.14 9.21
N THR A 260 -0.83 -0.26 10.40
CA THR A 260 -1.15 -1.54 11.05
C THR A 260 -2.66 -1.67 11.26
N LEU A 261 -3.28 -2.66 10.62
CA LEU A 261 -4.67 -3.05 10.80
C LEU A 261 -4.76 -4.26 11.73
N ASN A 262 -5.19 -4.04 12.98
CA ASN A 262 -5.44 -5.12 13.93
C ASN A 262 -6.91 -5.56 13.89
N GLU A 263 -7.84 -4.60 13.82
CA GLU A 263 -9.28 -4.85 13.75
C GLU A 263 -9.98 -3.72 12.97
N GLY A 264 -11.27 -3.91 12.64
CA GLY A 264 -12.07 -2.92 11.91
C GLY A 264 -12.04 -3.11 10.40
N THR A 265 -12.42 -2.05 9.68
CA THR A 265 -12.51 -2.06 8.22
C THR A 265 -11.78 -0.87 7.60
N VAL A 266 -11.03 -1.11 6.52
CA VAL A 266 -10.50 -0.08 5.63
C VAL A 266 -11.13 -0.27 4.26
N ASN A 267 -11.77 0.77 3.73
CA ASN A 267 -12.22 0.83 2.34
C ASN A 267 -11.34 1.84 1.60
N ALA A 268 -10.28 1.35 0.98
CA ALA A 268 -9.29 2.17 0.30
C ALA A 268 -9.68 2.43 -1.15
N ALA A 269 -9.63 3.70 -1.57
CA ALA A 269 -9.84 4.13 -2.95
C ALA A 269 -11.20 3.72 -3.55
N THR A 270 -12.29 3.99 -2.83
CA THR A 270 -13.65 3.54 -3.22
C THR A 270 -14.21 4.24 -4.45
N GLY A 271 -13.68 5.40 -4.86
CA GLY A 271 -14.16 6.18 -6.01
C GLY A 271 -13.14 6.27 -7.14
N ASN A 272 -11.91 6.72 -6.85
CA ASN A 272 -10.81 6.85 -7.81
C ASN A 272 -9.44 6.57 -7.16
N GLY A 273 -8.36 6.62 -7.96
CA GLY A 273 -6.99 6.43 -7.45
C GLY A 273 -6.58 4.98 -7.36
N HIS A 274 -5.74 4.63 -6.38
CA HIS A 274 -5.32 3.26 -6.04
C HIS A 274 -5.00 3.18 -4.54
N ALA A 275 -4.97 1.96 -4.00
CA ALA A 275 -4.25 1.69 -2.77
C ALA A 275 -2.77 1.42 -3.10
N THR A 276 -1.86 2.26 -2.60
CA THR A 276 -0.42 2.18 -2.94
C THR A 276 0.45 2.18 -1.70
N VAL A 277 1.40 1.25 -1.65
CA VAL A 277 2.38 1.10 -0.58
C VAL A 277 3.77 1.28 -1.18
N GLY A 278 4.44 2.40 -0.91
CA GLY A 278 5.73 2.76 -1.50
C GLY A 278 5.59 3.31 -2.92
N ALA A 279 5.10 4.55 -3.05
CA ALA A 279 4.67 5.10 -4.34
C ALA A 279 5.81 5.59 -5.24
N ILE A 280 6.65 6.54 -4.78
CA ILE A 280 7.59 7.26 -5.67
C ILE A 280 9.04 7.20 -5.14
N GLY A 281 9.99 6.91 -6.04
CA GLY A 281 11.42 7.10 -5.79
C GLY A 281 11.93 6.26 -4.62
N THR A 282 12.49 6.89 -3.59
CA THR A 282 12.94 6.19 -2.37
C THR A 282 11.88 6.14 -1.26
N ALA A 283 10.60 6.33 -1.59
CA ALA A 283 9.52 6.20 -0.62
C ALA A 283 9.46 4.78 -0.05
N GLN A 284 9.24 4.68 1.27
CA GLN A 284 9.04 3.42 1.97
C GLN A 284 7.61 3.34 2.48
N GLY A 285 6.88 2.30 2.06
CA GLY A 285 5.54 2.00 2.55
C GLY A 285 5.48 0.64 3.22
N SER A 286 4.77 0.55 4.34
CA SER A 286 4.49 -0.70 5.04
C SER A 286 3.02 -0.79 5.43
N LEU A 287 2.34 -1.84 4.94
CA LEU A 287 1.00 -2.24 5.34
C LEU A 287 1.09 -3.57 6.10
N THR A 288 0.67 -3.59 7.35
CA THR A 288 0.56 -4.81 8.18
C THR A 288 -0.90 -5.09 8.49
N ILE A 289 -1.37 -6.30 8.18
CA ILE A 289 -2.74 -6.76 8.48
C ILE A 289 -2.64 -7.94 9.44
N ASN A 290 -2.93 -7.67 10.72
CA ASN A 290 -3.00 -8.69 11.76
C ASN A 290 -4.43 -9.24 11.92
N GLY A 291 -5.43 -8.45 11.53
CA GLY A 291 -6.85 -8.79 11.58
C GLY A 291 -7.69 -7.79 10.80
N GLY A 292 -9.01 -7.80 11.01
CA GLY A 292 -9.94 -6.89 10.33
C GLY A 292 -10.09 -7.17 8.83
N THR A 293 -10.61 -6.18 8.11
CA THR A 293 -10.85 -6.24 6.65
C THR A 293 -10.23 -5.03 5.95
N PHE A 294 -9.35 -5.26 4.97
CA PHE A 294 -8.87 -4.25 4.04
C PHE A 294 -9.50 -4.50 2.67
N ASN A 295 -10.22 -3.52 2.14
CA ASN A 295 -10.83 -3.57 0.81
C ASN A 295 -10.19 -2.51 -0.08
N THR A 296 -9.92 -2.85 -1.35
CA THR A 296 -9.70 -1.83 -2.39
C THR A 296 -11.03 -1.43 -3.05
N GLY A 297 -10.99 -0.53 -4.04
CA GLY A 297 -12.17 0.12 -4.63
C GLY A 297 -13.19 -0.80 -5.29
N THR A 298 -14.09 -0.26 -6.12
CA THR A 298 -15.08 -1.11 -6.80
C THR A 298 -14.45 -1.87 -7.97
N PRO A 299 -14.80 -3.16 -8.17
CA PRO A 299 -14.27 -3.94 -9.29
C PRO A 299 -14.50 -3.29 -10.66
N GLY A 300 -13.56 -3.50 -11.59
CA GLY A 300 -13.60 -2.93 -12.94
C GLY A 300 -13.20 -1.45 -13.07
N SER A 301 -12.82 -0.80 -11.97
CA SER A 301 -12.18 0.53 -11.96
C SER A 301 -10.68 0.38 -11.74
N HIS A 302 -9.86 1.29 -12.27
CA HIS A 302 -8.43 1.36 -11.88
C HIS A 302 -8.26 1.48 -10.35
N ALA A 303 -9.23 2.08 -9.65
CA ALA A 303 -9.27 2.18 -8.18
C ALA A 303 -9.39 0.86 -7.42
N ALA A 304 -9.53 -0.25 -8.13
CA ALA A 304 -9.61 -1.58 -7.58
C ALA A 304 -8.22 -2.18 -7.27
N ASP A 305 -7.13 -1.62 -7.80
CA ASP A 305 -5.79 -2.22 -7.64
C ASP A 305 -5.17 -1.93 -6.25
N LEU A 306 -4.43 -2.92 -5.74
CA LEU A 306 -3.43 -2.74 -4.68
C LEU A 306 -2.03 -2.81 -5.27
N ILE A 307 -1.23 -1.78 -5.05
CA ILE A 307 0.13 -1.65 -5.58
C ILE A 307 1.13 -1.68 -4.42
N ILE A 308 2.01 -2.67 -4.41
CA ILE A 308 3.08 -2.85 -3.43
C ILE A 308 4.42 -2.56 -4.10
N GLY A 309 4.96 -1.38 -3.85
CA GLY A 309 6.17 -0.85 -4.49
C GLY A 309 5.88 -0.38 -5.90
N GLU A 310 5.23 0.78 -6.07
CA GLU A 310 4.94 1.32 -7.39
C GLU A 310 6.25 1.71 -8.09
N SER A 311 6.89 2.78 -7.63
CA SER A 311 8.27 3.16 -8.00
C SER A 311 9.22 3.20 -6.80
N GLY A 312 8.71 2.94 -5.58
CA GLY A 312 9.49 2.89 -4.33
C GLY A 312 9.62 1.50 -3.74
N THR A 313 9.78 1.44 -2.42
CA THR A 313 9.83 0.19 -1.66
C THR A 313 8.52 0.01 -0.90
N GLY A 314 7.76 -1.02 -1.27
CA GLY A 314 6.51 -1.37 -0.60
C GLY A 314 6.59 -2.72 0.08
N SER A 315 5.99 -2.83 1.27
CA SER A 315 5.80 -4.11 1.95
C SER A 315 4.36 -4.27 2.43
N LEU A 316 3.75 -5.41 2.10
CA LEU A 316 2.53 -5.92 2.72
C LEU A 316 2.90 -7.14 3.55
N THR A 317 2.49 -7.18 4.82
CA THR A 317 2.59 -8.38 5.66
C THR A 317 1.22 -8.70 6.24
N MET A 318 0.75 -9.93 6.04
CA MET A 318 -0.53 -10.42 6.55
C MET A 318 -0.27 -11.57 7.51
N THR A 319 -0.62 -11.40 8.78
CA THR A 319 -0.57 -12.48 9.79
C THR A 319 -1.97 -13.00 10.15
N GLY A 320 -3.02 -12.30 9.69
CA GLY A 320 -4.43 -12.62 9.88
C GLY A 320 -5.32 -11.69 9.06
N GLY A 321 -6.63 -11.69 9.35
CA GLY A 321 -7.60 -10.81 8.68
C GLY A 321 -7.84 -11.13 7.21
N ASN A 322 -8.53 -10.21 6.53
CA ASN A 322 -8.88 -10.32 5.12
C ASN A 322 -8.37 -9.09 4.34
N ALA A 323 -7.73 -9.30 3.20
CA ALA A 323 -7.44 -8.28 2.20
C ALA A 323 -8.21 -8.63 0.92
N ASN A 324 -9.28 -7.89 0.61
CA ASN A 324 -10.11 -8.09 -0.56
C ASN A 324 -9.74 -7.07 -1.64
N ILE A 325 -8.98 -7.53 -2.62
CA ILE A 325 -8.51 -6.75 -3.75
C ILE A 325 -9.49 -6.97 -4.90
N SER A 326 -10.29 -5.94 -5.19
CA SER A 326 -11.30 -6.02 -6.25
C SER A 326 -10.70 -5.92 -7.65
N GLY A 327 -9.47 -5.41 -7.79
CA GLY A 327 -8.74 -5.30 -9.06
C GLY A 327 -7.50 -6.18 -9.05
N GLY A 328 -6.40 -5.70 -9.61
CA GLY A 328 -5.12 -6.40 -9.62
C GLY A 328 -4.26 -6.16 -8.37
N LEU A 329 -3.40 -7.13 -8.05
CA LEU A 329 -2.29 -6.94 -7.13
C LEU A 329 -1.01 -6.72 -7.93
N ARG A 330 -0.43 -5.52 -7.88
CA ARG A 330 0.85 -5.23 -8.53
C ARG A 330 1.98 -5.19 -7.51
N ILE A 331 3.06 -5.93 -7.75
CA ILE A 331 4.21 -6.01 -6.85
C ILE A 331 5.46 -5.55 -7.58
N ALA A 332 6.13 -4.52 -7.08
CA ALA A 332 7.21 -3.82 -7.76
C ALA A 332 6.77 -3.34 -9.15
N ALA A 333 5.77 -2.46 -9.26
CA ALA A 333 5.12 -2.16 -10.54
C ALA A 333 6.05 -1.53 -11.61
N ALA A 334 7.01 -0.70 -11.20
CA ALA A 334 7.97 -0.06 -12.10
C ALA A 334 9.37 -0.71 -12.07
N GLY A 335 10.17 -0.45 -13.11
CA GLY A 335 11.57 -0.88 -13.13
C GLY A 335 12.39 -0.25 -12.01
N GLY A 336 13.15 -1.06 -11.28
CA GLY A 336 13.99 -0.62 -10.15
C GLY A 336 13.25 -0.43 -8.82
N SER A 337 11.92 -0.61 -8.79
CA SER A 337 11.17 -0.63 -7.53
C SER A 337 11.30 -1.98 -6.82
N THR A 338 10.90 -2.02 -5.54
CA THR A 338 10.87 -3.26 -4.75
C THR A 338 9.52 -3.39 -4.08
N GLY A 339 8.89 -4.54 -4.24
CA GLY A 339 7.62 -4.87 -3.62
C GLY A 339 7.72 -6.22 -2.94
N THR A 340 7.27 -6.31 -1.69
CA THR A 340 7.27 -7.57 -0.96
C THR A 340 5.91 -7.79 -0.32
N VAL A 341 5.28 -8.91 -0.63
CA VAL A 341 4.06 -9.38 0.03
C VAL A 341 4.40 -10.63 0.83
N ASN A 342 4.16 -10.62 2.14
CA ASN A 342 4.29 -11.76 3.02
C ASN A 342 2.91 -12.19 3.50
N LEU A 343 2.45 -13.36 3.09
CA LEU A 343 1.17 -13.94 3.47
C LEU A 343 1.39 -15.03 4.52
N ASP A 344 1.68 -14.60 5.75
CA ASP A 344 1.99 -15.46 6.91
C ASP A 344 0.71 -16.03 7.56
N GLY A 345 -0.44 -15.41 7.31
CA GLY A 345 -1.77 -15.82 7.76
C GLY A 345 -2.88 -15.00 7.08
N GLY A 346 -4.14 -15.26 7.44
CA GLY A 346 -5.30 -14.54 6.89
C GLY A 346 -5.68 -14.94 5.46
N VAL A 347 -6.51 -14.12 4.80
CA VAL A 347 -6.99 -14.34 3.43
C VAL A 347 -6.68 -13.12 2.57
N LEU A 348 -5.85 -13.29 1.54
CA LEU A 348 -5.68 -12.33 0.44
C LEU A 348 -6.60 -12.77 -0.71
N ALA A 349 -7.72 -12.10 -0.90
CA ALA A 349 -8.66 -12.37 -1.98
C ALA A 349 -8.44 -11.37 -3.13
N ILE A 350 -8.36 -11.87 -4.36
CA ILE A 350 -8.28 -11.06 -5.59
C ILE A 350 -9.45 -11.48 -6.46
N THR A 351 -10.43 -10.59 -6.65
CA THR A 351 -11.70 -10.93 -7.29
C THR A 351 -11.70 -10.68 -8.79
N ASP A 352 -11.36 -9.47 -9.26
CA ASP A 352 -11.37 -9.14 -10.70
C ASP A 352 -10.02 -8.59 -11.17
N GLY A 353 -8.94 -9.38 -11.01
CA GLY A 353 -7.63 -8.96 -11.50
C GLY A 353 -6.53 -10.02 -11.48
N THR A 354 -5.35 -9.60 -11.94
CA THR A 354 -4.12 -10.39 -12.01
C THR A 354 -3.18 -10.04 -10.87
N ILE A 355 -2.26 -10.95 -10.56
CA ILE A 355 -1.04 -10.59 -9.82
C ILE A 355 0.04 -10.27 -10.85
N GLU A 356 0.59 -9.06 -10.81
CA GLU A 356 1.62 -8.61 -11.74
C GLU A 356 2.89 -8.28 -10.97
N THR A 357 4.05 -8.69 -11.51
CA THR A 357 5.35 -8.26 -10.97
C THR A 357 6.17 -7.52 -12.02
N GLY A 358 6.78 -6.40 -11.64
CA GLY A 358 7.60 -5.57 -12.54
C GLY A 358 9.10 -5.62 -12.18
N GLY A 359 9.56 -4.69 -11.34
CA GLY A 359 10.89 -4.63 -10.75
C GLY A 359 11.20 -5.83 -9.84
N THR A 360 11.78 -5.59 -8.66
CA THR A 360 12.06 -6.68 -7.69
C THR A 360 10.82 -6.97 -6.86
N GLY A 361 9.87 -7.71 -7.45
CA GLY A 361 8.65 -8.15 -6.79
C GLY A 361 8.83 -9.51 -6.10
N THR A 362 8.32 -9.66 -4.89
CA THR A 362 8.34 -10.90 -4.11
C THR A 362 6.99 -11.12 -3.47
N LEU A 363 6.43 -12.32 -3.63
CA LEU A 363 5.24 -12.81 -2.94
C LEU A 363 5.62 -14.08 -2.21
N ASN A 364 5.55 -14.05 -0.88
CA ASN A 364 5.87 -15.16 0.02
C ASN A 364 4.57 -15.66 0.67
N PHE A 365 4.45 -16.97 0.84
CA PHE A 365 3.24 -17.62 1.37
C PHE A 365 3.59 -18.46 2.60
N ASN A 366 3.68 -17.84 3.78
CA ASN A 366 4.19 -18.55 4.97
C ASN A 366 3.10 -19.14 5.88
N GLY A 367 1.82 -19.05 5.47
CA GLY A 367 0.71 -19.67 6.21
C GLY A 367 -0.69 -19.15 5.92
N GLY A 368 -0.86 -18.06 5.15
CA GLY A 368 -2.18 -17.53 4.78
C GLY A 368 -2.79 -18.17 3.52
N THR A 369 -3.99 -17.72 3.15
CA THR A 369 -4.73 -18.19 1.97
C THR A 369 -4.76 -17.11 0.91
N LEU A 370 -4.31 -17.41 -0.32
CA LEU A 370 -4.61 -16.59 -1.49
C LEU A 370 -5.83 -17.16 -2.19
N SER A 371 -6.87 -16.35 -2.32
CA SER A 371 -8.11 -16.68 -3.03
C SER A 371 -8.19 -15.87 -4.31
N LEU A 372 -8.07 -16.52 -5.47
CA LEU A 372 -8.31 -15.89 -6.76
C LEU A 372 -9.74 -16.24 -7.19
N THR A 373 -10.62 -15.24 -7.29
CA THR A 373 -12.03 -15.46 -7.60
C THR A 373 -12.43 -14.72 -8.87
N ASP A 374 -11.61 -14.85 -9.91
CA ASP A 374 -12.11 -14.64 -11.27
C ASP A 374 -12.56 -16.01 -11.80
N THR A 375 -13.77 -16.05 -12.37
CA THR A 375 -14.35 -17.23 -13.03
C THR A 375 -13.56 -17.74 -14.25
N GLY A 376 -12.39 -17.17 -14.54
CA GLY A 376 -11.38 -17.66 -15.50
C GLY A 376 -9.98 -17.07 -15.32
N GLY A 377 -9.61 -16.63 -14.11
CA GLY A 377 -8.39 -15.85 -13.86
C GLY A 377 -7.10 -16.64 -14.04
N ALA A 378 -6.37 -16.35 -15.11
CA ALA A 378 -4.99 -16.79 -15.28
C ALA A 378 -4.08 -16.04 -14.29
N LEU A 379 -3.25 -16.77 -13.54
CA LEU A 379 -2.11 -16.19 -12.86
C LEU A 379 -0.97 -16.01 -13.88
N SER A 380 -0.29 -14.86 -13.89
CA SER A 380 0.85 -14.63 -14.77
C SER A 380 2.02 -14.05 -13.99
N LYS A 381 3.12 -14.80 -13.88
CA LYS A 381 4.37 -14.29 -13.34
C LYS A 381 5.12 -13.56 -14.46
N ILE A 382 5.00 -12.24 -14.46
CA ILE A 382 5.66 -11.32 -15.41
C ILE A 382 6.93 -10.74 -14.75
N GLY A 383 7.98 -10.44 -15.50
CA GLY A 383 9.22 -9.83 -14.96
C GLY A 383 10.31 -10.84 -14.56
N THR A 384 11.56 -10.37 -14.41
CA THR A 384 12.76 -11.25 -14.35
C THR A 384 13.10 -11.80 -12.97
N GLY A 385 12.43 -11.35 -11.90
CA GLY A 385 12.64 -11.85 -10.54
C GLY A 385 12.06 -13.25 -10.31
N ASN A 386 12.44 -13.88 -9.19
CA ASN A 386 11.92 -15.18 -8.79
C ASN A 386 10.65 -15.05 -7.95
N LEU A 387 9.67 -15.94 -8.18
CA LEU A 387 8.50 -16.17 -7.34
C LEU A 387 8.66 -17.52 -6.65
N THR A 388 8.58 -17.54 -5.32
CA THR A 388 8.57 -18.79 -4.55
C THR A 388 7.17 -19.01 -3.99
N VAL A 389 6.56 -20.14 -4.30
CA VAL A 389 5.27 -20.54 -3.72
C VAL A 389 5.56 -21.49 -2.57
N THR A 390 5.25 -21.04 -1.35
CA THR A 390 5.34 -21.84 -0.11
C THR A 390 3.93 -22.12 0.40
N GLY A 391 3.63 -23.29 0.95
CA GLY A 391 2.24 -23.63 1.31
C GLY A 391 1.33 -23.97 0.10
N THR A 392 0.17 -24.57 0.35
CA THR A 392 -0.76 -25.01 -0.70
C THR A 392 -1.40 -23.82 -1.42
N ALA A 393 -0.95 -23.54 -2.65
CA ALA A 393 -1.58 -22.53 -3.50
C ALA A 393 -2.81 -23.11 -4.20
N GLY A 394 -4.01 -22.61 -3.87
CA GLY A 394 -5.30 -23.00 -4.46
C GLY A 394 -6.35 -23.45 -3.43
N GLY A 395 -5.92 -24.04 -2.32
CA GLY A 395 -6.74 -24.28 -1.12
C GLY A 395 -8.16 -24.84 -1.35
N THR A 396 -8.99 -24.83 -0.31
CA THR A 396 -10.36 -25.38 -0.36
C THR A 396 -11.35 -24.62 -1.26
N SER A 397 -10.91 -23.58 -1.99
CA SER A 397 -11.78 -22.63 -2.71
C SER A 397 -11.66 -22.64 -4.23
N GLY A 398 -10.78 -23.45 -4.84
CA GLY A 398 -10.78 -23.72 -6.28
C GLY A 398 -9.40 -23.57 -6.92
N ALA A 399 -9.02 -24.55 -7.74
CA ALA A 399 -7.76 -24.56 -8.47
C ALA A 399 -7.61 -23.34 -9.40
N ILE A 400 -6.38 -22.84 -9.54
CA ILE A 400 -6.03 -21.76 -10.46
C ILE A 400 -6.29 -22.23 -11.90
N SER A 401 -7.14 -21.52 -12.68
CA SER A 401 -7.55 -21.98 -14.02
C SER A 401 -6.42 -21.99 -15.06
N SER A 402 -5.40 -21.18 -14.88
CA SER A 402 -4.12 -21.31 -15.58
C SER A 402 -3.06 -20.49 -14.87
N PHE A 403 -1.81 -20.93 -14.92
CA PHE A 403 -0.66 -20.17 -14.42
C PHE A 403 0.40 -20.12 -15.52
N THR A 404 0.76 -18.93 -15.99
CA THR A 404 1.89 -18.73 -16.91
C THR A 404 3.07 -18.10 -16.17
N VAL A 405 4.27 -18.65 -16.33
CA VAL A 405 5.53 -18.02 -15.93
C VAL A 405 6.14 -17.39 -17.18
N ALA A 406 5.94 -16.09 -17.36
CA ALA A 406 6.35 -15.37 -18.57
C ALA A 406 7.83 -14.94 -18.56
N ALA A 407 8.43 -14.80 -17.38
CA ALA A 407 9.85 -14.50 -17.19
C ALA A 407 10.28 -14.79 -15.74
N GLY A 408 11.60 -14.92 -15.52
CA GLY A 408 12.18 -15.21 -14.21
C GLY A 408 11.94 -16.66 -13.76
N GLY A 409 12.09 -16.95 -12.47
CA GLY A 409 11.85 -18.30 -11.94
C GLY A 409 10.58 -18.43 -11.11
N LEU A 410 9.92 -19.59 -11.22
CA LEU A 410 8.91 -20.09 -10.28
C LEU A 410 9.52 -21.27 -9.52
N TYR A 411 9.62 -21.14 -8.20
CA TYR A 411 10.12 -22.20 -7.32
C TYR A 411 9.01 -22.67 -6.39
N LEU A 412 8.69 -23.96 -6.41
CA LEU A 412 7.61 -24.53 -5.60
C LEU A 412 8.18 -25.22 -4.36
N ALA A 413 7.78 -24.79 -3.16
CA ALA A 413 8.10 -25.44 -1.88
C ALA A 413 6.95 -26.32 -1.36
N ASP A 414 5.80 -26.29 -2.02
CA ASP A 414 4.60 -27.05 -1.66
C ASP A 414 3.72 -27.18 -2.92
N ASN A 415 2.55 -27.79 -2.77
CA ASN A 415 1.65 -28.11 -3.84
C ASN A 415 1.06 -26.87 -4.52
N LEU A 416 1.08 -26.87 -5.85
CA LEU A 416 0.43 -25.91 -6.72
C LEU A 416 -0.84 -26.53 -7.31
N GLU A 417 -2.00 -26.07 -6.82
CA GLU A 417 -3.29 -26.47 -7.35
C GLU A 417 -3.70 -25.57 -8.53
N THR A 418 -3.39 -26.03 -9.74
CA THR A 418 -3.79 -25.38 -10.99
C THR A 418 -4.38 -26.39 -11.96
N THR A 419 -5.16 -25.93 -12.94
CA THR A 419 -5.57 -26.77 -14.07
C THR A 419 -4.53 -26.79 -15.19
N SER A 420 -3.71 -25.75 -15.33
CA SER A 420 -2.59 -25.74 -16.28
C SER A 420 -1.48 -24.76 -15.87
N LEU A 421 -0.23 -25.21 -15.89
CA LEU A 421 0.98 -24.40 -15.73
C LEU A 421 1.74 -24.32 -17.06
N THR A 422 2.09 -23.12 -17.50
CA THR A 422 2.90 -22.86 -18.70
C THR A 422 4.18 -22.12 -18.32
N ILE A 423 5.33 -22.62 -18.76
CA ILE A 423 6.64 -22.00 -18.57
C ILE A 423 7.08 -21.41 -19.92
N ALA A 424 7.11 -20.09 -20.02
CA ALA A 424 7.47 -19.41 -21.26
C ALA A 424 8.97 -19.53 -21.58
N ALA A 425 9.37 -19.09 -22.77
CA ALA A 425 10.78 -18.98 -23.15
C ALA A 425 11.59 -18.18 -22.12
N ASP A 426 12.78 -18.68 -21.77
CA ASP A 426 13.69 -18.12 -20.76
C ASP A 426 13.15 -18.06 -19.32
N ALA A 427 11.93 -18.56 -19.07
CA ALA A 427 11.40 -18.71 -17.73
C ALA A 427 11.87 -20.02 -17.10
N ILE A 428 11.99 -20.05 -15.78
CA ILE A 428 12.50 -21.20 -15.02
C ILE A 428 11.36 -21.75 -14.16
N LEU A 429 11.21 -23.07 -14.14
CA LEU A 429 10.45 -23.79 -13.14
C LEU A 429 11.41 -24.66 -12.33
N GLY A 430 11.32 -24.60 -11.01
CA GLY A 430 12.11 -25.47 -10.13
C GLY A 430 11.38 -25.81 -8.84
N ALA A 431 11.93 -26.74 -8.10
CA ALA A 431 11.54 -26.95 -6.71
C ALA A 431 12.29 -25.94 -5.82
N ALA A 432 11.66 -25.45 -4.76
CA ALA A 432 12.33 -24.71 -3.69
C ALA A 432 12.82 -25.66 -2.59
N ASP A 433 12.16 -26.80 -2.43
CA ASP A 433 12.52 -27.91 -1.54
C ASP A 433 12.15 -29.27 -2.16
N SER A 434 12.20 -30.35 -1.38
CA SER A 434 12.17 -31.72 -1.92
C SER A 434 10.79 -32.30 -2.24
N ALA A 435 9.67 -31.57 -2.15
CA ALA A 435 8.34 -32.21 -2.21
C ALA A 435 7.17 -31.40 -2.80
N ALA A 436 7.38 -30.61 -3.85
CA ALA A 436 6.28 -29.88 -4.50
C ALA A 436 5.55 -30.70 -5.58
N GLU A 437 4.21 -30.74 -5.52
CA GLU A 437 3.33 -31.35 -6.53
C GLU A 437 2.58 -30.29 -7.37
N ILE A 438 2.41 -30.51 -8.67
CA ILE A 438 1.57 -29.71 -9.55
C ILE A 438 0.30 -30.50 -9.90
N SER A 439 -0.88 -29.99 -9.58
CA SER A 439 -2.15 -30.73 -9.81
C SER A 439 -2.67 -30.71 -11.24
N GLY A 440 -2.15 -29.83 -12.09
CA GLY A 440 -2.66 -29.55 -13.44
C GLY A 440 -1.73 -30.01 -14.54
N ASN A 441 -2.10 -29.70 -15.78
CA ASN A 441 -1.23 -29.94 -16.94
C ASN A 441 -0.01 -29.02 -16.87
N LEU A 442 1.15 -29.52 -17.27
CA LEU A 442 2.40 -28.75 -17.37
C LEU A 442 2.82 -28.61 -18.83
N HIS A 443 3.13 -27.38 -19.24
CA HIS A 443 3.64 -27.04 -20.56
C HIS A 443 4.93 -26.22 -20.42
N PHE A 444 5.96 -26.60 -21.17
CA PHE A 444 7.13 -25.72 -21.41
C PHE A 444 7.07 -25.22 -22.85
N ASP A 445 7.03 -23.91 -23.04
CA ASP A 445 7.27 -23.30 -24.35
C ASP A 445 8.73 -23.55 -24.79
N SER A 446 9.03 -23.32 -26.07
CA SER A 446 10.41 -23.44 -26.58
C SER A 446 11.36 -22.53 -25.79
N GLY A 447 12.37 -23.12 -25.16
CA GLY A 447 13.35 -22.41 -24.32
C GLY A 447 12.90 -22.17 -22.86
N GLY A 448 11.78 -22.75 -22.42
CA GLY A 448 11.44 -22.82 -21.00
C GLY A 448 12.36 -23.79 -20.27
N LEU A 449 12.81 -23.43 -19.07
CA LEU A 449 13.88 -24.11 -18.33
C LEU A 449 13.35 -24.85 -17.11
N LEU A 450 13.93 -26.02 -16.81
CA LEU A 450 13.67 -26.81 -15.60
C LEU A 450 14.91 -26.80 -14.69
N ASP A 451 14.78 -26.26 -13.48
CA ASP A 451 15.85 -26.19 -12.49
C ASP A 451 15.69 -27.26 -11.40
N LEU A 452 16.69 -28.14 -11.32
CA LEU A 452 16.76 -29.26 -10.39
C LEU A 452 17.72 -29.02 -9.22
N THR A 453 18.30 -27.82 -9.12
CA THR A 453 19.33 -27.49 -8.12
C THR A 453 18.88 -27.77 -6.69
N ASN A 454 17.58 -27.58 -6.39
CA ASN A 454 17.04 -27.72 -5.03
C ASN A 454 16.09 -28.91 -4.84
N GLY A 455 15.80 -29.70 -5.88
CA GLY A 455 14.88 -30.83 -5.80
C GLY A 455 14.19 -31.18 -7.11
N ILE A 456 13.38 -32.23 -7.07
CA ILE A 456 12.57 -32.72 -8.18
C ILE A 456 11.11 -32.37 -7.91
N LEU A 457 10.36 -32.04 -8.96
CA LEU A 457 8.93 -31.77 -8.90
C LEU A 457 8.11 -33.06 -9.14
N THR A 458 6.93 -33.14 -8.54
CA THR A 458 5.93 -34.17 -8.83
C THR A 458 4.80 -33.56 -9.67
N LEU A 459 4.32 -34.29 -10.68
CA LEU A 459 3.14 -33.94 -11.45
C LEU A 459 2.03 -34.94 -11.12
N ALA A 460 0.84 -34.42 -10.78
CA ALA A 460 -0.27 -35.24 -10.31
C ALA A 460 -0.73 -36.28 -11.34
N SER A 461 -1.32 -37.37 -10.84
CA SER A 461 -1.84 -38.44 -11.71
C SER A 461 -2.97 -37.93 -12.61
N GLY A 462 -2.91 -38.27 -13.90
CA GLY A 462 -3.90 -37.87 -14.90
C GLY A 462 -3.65 -36.50 -15.53
N SER A 463 -2.64 -35.75 -15.08
CA SER A 463 -2.14 -34.55 -15.76
C SER A 463 -1.40 -34.91 -17.06
N SER A 464 -1.20 -33.92 -17.93
CA SER A 464 -0.29 -34.04 -19.07
C SER A 464 0.96 -33.19 -18.92
N LEU A 465 2.09 -33.67 -19.45
CA LEU A 465 3.31 -32.93 -19.63
C LEU A 465 3.59 -32.76 -21.12
N THR A 466 3.70 -31.51 -21.58
CA THR A 466 3.81 -31.16 -23.00
C THR A 466 4.91 -30.12 -23.23
N PHE A 467 5.40 -30.03 -24.46
CA PHE A 467 6.52 -29.15 -24.83
C PHE A 467 6.25 -28.40 -26.14
N GLY A 468 6.71 -27.16 -26.24
CA GLY A 468 6.87 -26.40 -27.47
C GLY A 468 8.25 -26.58 -28.12
N GLY A 469 9.19 -27.21 -27.39
CA GLY A 469 10.56 -27.51 -27.77
C GLY A 469 11.42 -27.61 -26.52
N PHE A 470 11.84 -28.82 -26.14
CA PHE A 470 12.61 -29.06 -24.93
C PHE A 470 13.75 -30.04 -25.20
N SER A 471 14.92 -29.75 -24.61
CA SER A 471 16.20 -30.40 -24.91
C SER A 471 17.02 -30.60 -23.65
N LEU A 472 18.17 -31.28 -23.79
CA LEU A 472 19.10 -31.49 -22.67
C LEU A 472 19.71 -30.16 -22.15
N SER A 473 19.74 -29.09 -22.96
CA SER A 473 20.24 -27.78 -22.54
C SER A 473 19.24 -26.96 -21.72
N ASP A 474 17.98 -27.38 -21.67
CA ASP A 474 16.93 -26.69 -20.92
C ASP A 474 16.85 -27.16 -19.45
N ILE A 475 17.77 -28.04 -19.04
CA ILE A 475 17.91 -28.55 -17.68
C ILE A 475 19.00 -27.76 -16.96
N LEU A 476 18.66 -27.19 -15.80
CA LEU A 476 19.57 -26.51 -14.89
C LEU A 476 19.78 -27.36 -13.64
N GLY A 477 20.96 -27.25 -13.02
CA GLY A 477 21.30 -27.96 -11.78
C GLY A 477 21.72 -29.43 -11.95
N ASP A 478 21.36 -30.06 -13.06
CA ASP A 478 21.87 -31.36 -13.50
C ASP A 478 22.41 -31.24 -14.93
N ASP A 479 23.56 -31.86 -15.23
CA ASP A 479 24.22 -31.77 -16.54
C ASP A 479 24.24 -33.15 -17.21
N PRO A 480 23.27 -33.45 -18.10
CA PRO A 480 23.20 -34.72 -18.80
C PRO A 480 24.44 -35.02 -19.66
N LEU A 481 25.18 -33.99 -20.08
CA LEU A 481 26.36 -34.13 -20.94
C LEU A 481 27.59 -34.59 -20.18
N THR A 482 27.60 -34.46 -18.85
CA THR A 482 28.69 -34.93 -17.98
C THR A 482 28.26 -35.99 -16.98
N ALA A 483 26.95 -36.26 -16.84
CA ALA A 483 26.39 -37.29 -16.00
C ALA A 483 26.99 -38.68 -16.28
N MET A 484 27.12 -39.51 -15.24
CA MET A 484 27.60 -40.90 -15.37
C MET A 484 26.52 -41.79 -15.98
N ALA A 485 26.90 -43.00 -16.43
CA ALA A 485 25.94 -44.01 -16.86
C ALA A 485 24.87 -44.26 -15.78
N GLY A 486 23.60 -44.18 -16.15
CA GLY A 486 22.49 -44.28 -15.21
C GLY A 486 21.19 -43.73 -15.78
N THR A 487 20.12 -43.84 -15.00
CA THR A 487 18.82 -43.27 -15.29
C THR A 487 18.52 -42.23 -14.22
N TYR A 488 18.09 -41.04 -14.64
CA TYR A 488 17.89 -39.87 -13.80
C TYR A 488 16.47 -39.35 -14.00
N THR A 489 15.77 -39.09 -12.90
CA THR A 489 14.41 -38.53 -12.93
C THR A 489 14.47 -37.01 -12.86
N LEU A 490 13.72 -36.34 -13.74
CA LEU A 490 13.60 -34.89 -13.81
C LEU A 490 12.25 -34.41 -13.24
N ILE A 491 11.17 -35.15 -13.49
CA ILE A 491 9.82 -34.90 -12.93
C ILE A 491 9.18 -36.24 -12.59
N GLU A 492 8.74 -36.40 -11.34
CA GLU A 492 8.04 -37.59 -10.84
C GLU A 492 6.53 -37.55 -11.13
N GLY A 493 5.88 -38.72 -11.20
CA GLY A 493 4.43 -38.82 -11.32
C GLY A 493 3.94 -39.87 -12.31
N ASP A 494 2.61 -40.06 -12.36
CA ASP A 494 1.90 -40.92 -13.31
C ASP A 494 1.05 -40.05 -14.26
N PHE A 495 1.75 -39.35 -15.15
CA PHE A 495 1.18 -38.37 -16.06
C PHE A 495 1.31 -38.81 -17.53
N LEU A 496 0.52 -38.19 -18.39
CA LEU A 496 0.63 -38.40 -19.84
C LEU A 496 1.75 -37.51 -20.41
N LEU A 497 2.86 -38.13 -20.79
CA LEU A 497 3.96 -37.45 -21.49
C LEU A 497 3.66 -37.33 -22.99
N ASP A 498 3.57 -36.10 -23.52
CA ASP A 498 3.59 -35.83 -24.97
C ASP A 498 5.04 -35.55 -25.42
N SER A 499 5.67 -36.56 -26.02
CA SER A 499 7.06 -36.50 -26.48
C SER A 499 7.24 -35.86 -27.85
N THR A 500 6.19 -35.33 -28.49
CA THR A 500 6.25 -34.86 -29.89
C THR A 500 7.32 -33.79 -30.14
N ASN A 501 7.54 -32.90 -29.15
CA ASN A 501 8.50 -31.80 -29.24
C ASN A 501 9.64 -31.94 -28.20
N LEU A 502 9.95 -33.17 -27.80
CA LEU A 502 11.04 -33.49 -26.88
C LEU A 502 12.23 -34.02 -27.68
N GLU A 503 13.33 -33.26 -27.74
CA GLU A 503 14.52 -33.65 -28.48
C GLU A 503 15.20 -34.87 -27.84
N ASN A 504 15.75 -35.76 -28.65
CA ASN A 504 16.43 -36.98 -28.17
C ASN A 504 15.51 -37.91 -27.33
N PHE A 505 14.21 -37.96 -27.64
CA PHE A 505 13.31 -38.94 -27.04
C PHE A 505 13.48 -40.32 -27.70
N GLY A 506 13.69 -41.35 -26.89
CA GLY A 506 13.97 -42.71 -27.34
C GLY A 506 15.45 -42.95 -27.66
N GLU A 507 15.91 -44.19 -27.43
CA GLU A 507 17.32 -44.58 -27.58
C GLU A 507 17.82 -44.41 -29.02
N GLU A 508 16.92 -44.56 -30.00
CA GLU A 508 17.19 -44.38 -31.43
C GLU A 508 17.51 -42.93 -31.81
N ASN A 509 17.07 -41.96 -31.01
CA ASN A 509 17.31 -40.54 -31.21
C ASN A 509 18.34 -39.99 -30.21
N ALA A 510 19.08 -40.85 -29.51
CA ALA A 510 19.98 -40.44 -28.45
C ALA A 510 21.08 -39.47 -28.94
N PHE A 511 21.36 -38.45 -28.13
CA PHE A 511 22.50 -37.57 -28.31
C PHE A 511 23.79 -38.34 -28.04
N LEU A 512 24.71 -38.35 -29.00
CA LEU A 512 26.00 -39.04 -28.88
C LEU A 512 27.04 -38.10 -28.28
N ARG A 513 27.60 -38.48 -27.13
CA ARG A 513 28.68 -37.75 -26.46
C ARG A 513 30.04 -38.15 -27.03
N GLU A 514 30.99 -37.23 -26.92
CA GLU A 514 32.38 -37.46 -27.39
C GLU A 514 33.11 -38.55 -26.60
N ASP A 515 32.66 -38.85 -25.38
CA ASP A 515 33.24 -39.86 -24.48
C ASP A 515 32.71 -41.28 -24.72
N GLY A 516 31.97 -41.50 -25.82
CA GLY A 516 31.44 -42.81 -26.16
C GLY A 516 30.15 -43.17 -25.41
N MET A 517 29.51 -42.20 -24.76
CA MET A 517 28.21 -42.34 -24.12
C MET A 517 27.11 -41.81 -25.03
N LYS A 518 25.87 -42.20 -24.77
CA LYS A 518 24.68 -41.65 -25.41
C LYS A 518 23.64 -41.30 -24.37
N VAL A 519 22.88 -40.23 -24.62
CA VAL A 519 21.89 -39.67 -23.70
C VAL A 519 20.55 -39.52 -24.40
N TRP A 520 19.46 -39.96 -23.77
CA TRP A 520 18.11 -39.83 -24.33
C TRP A 520 17.06 -39.71 -23.23
N PHE A 521 15.94 -39.06 -23.54
CA PHE A 521 14.75 -39.07 -22.68
C PHE A 521 13.92 -40.34 -22.88
N HIS A 522 13.20 -40.78 -21.86
CA HIS A 522 12.37 -41.99 -21.90
C HIS A 522 10.96 -41.78 -21.32
N GLU A 523 10.08 -42.78 -21.51
CA GLU A 523 8.71 -42.79 -21.00
C GLU A 523 8.60 -43.15 -19.50
N GLY A 524 7.42 -42.91 -18.92
CA GLY A 524 7.09 -43.12 -17.52
C GLY A 524 7.05 -41.80 -16.75
N SER A 525 8.12 -41.50 -16.03
CA SER A 525 8.43 -40.16 -15.51
C SER A 525 9.25 -39.39 -16.56
N LEU A 526 9.25 -38.05 -16.53
CA LEU A 526 10.23 -37.32 -17.34
C LEU A 526 11.59 -37.62 -16.74
N GLY A 527 12.45 -38.29 -17.49
CA GLY A 527 13.78 -38.68 -17.09
C GLY A 527 14.69 -38.86 -18.29
N TYR A 528 15.99 -38.91 -18.05
CA TYR A 528 16.98 -39.23 -19.08
C TYR A 528 17.84 -40.43 -18.67
N THR A 529 18.30 -41.18 -19.66
CA THR A 529 19.25 -42.27 -19.47
C THR A 529 20.56 -41.95 -20.18
N VAL A 530 21.65 -42.19 -19.48
CA VAL A 530 23.01 -42.16 -20.01
C VAL A 530 23.50 -43.61 -20.09
N ALA A 531 23.91 -44.06 -21.26
CA ALA A 531 24.46 -45.40 -21.45
C ALA A 531 25.68 -45.39 -22.39
N PRO A 532 26.61 -46.35 -22.26
CA PRO A 532 27.68 -46.51 -23.23
C PRO A 532 27.12 -46.85 -24.62
N ILE A 533 27.73 -46.30 -25.66
CA ILE A 533 27.47 -46.70 -27.04
C ILE A 533 28.00 -48.13 -27.18
N PRO A 534 27.16 -49.13 -27.55
CA PRO A 534 27.62 -50.49 -27.72
C PRO A 534 28.74 -50.54 -28.76
N GLU A 535 29.96 -50.88 -28.35
CA GLU A 535 31.06 -50.99 -29.29
C GLU A 535 30.75 -52.12 -30.31
N PRO A 536 30.66 -51.82 -31.62
CA PRO A 536 30.39 -52.85 -32.63
C PRO A 536 31.44 -53.98 -32.64
N SER A 537 32.62 -53.69 -32.09
CA SER A 537 33.80 -54.56 -32.03
C SER A 537 33.57 -55.84 -31.23
N THR A 538 32.81 -55.84 -30.13
CA THR A 538 32.64 -57.03 -29.28
C THR A 538 31.79 -58.11 -29.94
N LEU A 539 30.73 -57.73 -30.67
CA LEU A 539 29.92 -58.68 -31.45
C LEU A 539 30.69 -59.20 -32.66
N LEU A 540 31.46 -58.34 -33.33
CA LEU A 540 32.27 -58.75 -34.49
C LEU A 540 33.45 -59.65 -34.07
N LEU A 541 34.19 -59.31 -33.01
CA LEU A 541 35.28 -60.14 -32.48
C LEU A 541 34.75 -61.42 -31.83
N GLY A 542 33.61 -61.37 -31.13
CA GLY A 542 32.93 -62.55 -30.61
C GLY A 542 32.50 -63.49 -31.73
N GLY A 543 31.88 -62.96 -32.78
CA GLY A 543 31.50 -63.70 -33.99
C GLY A 543 32.70 -64.24 -34.76
N MET A 544 33.77 -63.46 -34.91
CA MET A 544 35.02 -63.89 -35.53
C MET A 544 35.73 -64.97 -34.70
N SER A 545 35.71 -64.88 -33.37
CA SER A 545 36.26 -65.90 -32.48
C SER A 545 35.46 -67.21 -32.58
N LEU A 546 34.13 -67.12 -32.70
CA LEU A 546 33.26 -68.27 -32.92
C LEU A 546 33.50 -68.91 -34.30
N LEU A 547 33.68 -68.11 -35.35
CA LEU A 547 34.02 -68.57 -36.69
C LEU A 547 35.42 -69.20 -36.74
N ALA A 548 36.40 -68.65 -36.02
CA ALA A 548 37.72 -69.23 -35.88
C ALA A 548 37.67 -70.59 -35.15
N LEU A 549 36.87 -70.72 -34.10
CA LEU A 549 36.62 -71.98 -33.39
C LEU A 549 35.92 -73.03 -34.27
N LEU A 550 34.95 -72.61 -35.10
CA LEU A 550 34.28 -73.49 -36.08
C LEU A 550 35.23 -73.95 -37.20
N GLY A 551 36.19 -73.11 -37.59
CA GLY A 551 37.25 -73.45 -38.54
C GLY A 551 38.23 -74.51 -38.01
N TRP A 552 38.49 -74.55 -36.70
CA TRP A 552 39.40 -75.52 -36.08
C TRP A 552 38.82 -76.94 -35.95
N ARG A 553 37.49 -77.10 -35.90
CA ARG A 553 36.86 -78.43 -35.78
C ARG A 553 36.84 -79.24 -37.10
N LYS A 554 37.25 -78.64 -38.23
CA LYS A 554 37.30 -79.29 -39.55
C LYS A 554 38.70 -79.69 -40.02
N ARG A 555 39.70 -79.67 -39.14
CA ARG A 555 41.02 -80.25 -39.42
C ARG A 555 41.24 -81.53 -38.63
#